data_AF-A0A3D5J740-F1
#
_entry.id   AF-A0A3D5J740-F1
#
_cell.length_a   1.000
_cell.length_b   1.000
_cell.length_c   1.000
_cell.angle_alpha   90.00
_cell.angle_beta   90.00
_cell.angle_gamma   90.00
#
_symmetry.space_group_name_H-M   'P 1'
#
loop_
_entity.id
_entity.type
_entity.pdbx_description
1 polymer ?
#
loop_
_entity_poly.entity_id
_entity_poly.type
_entity_poly.pdbx_seq_one_letter_code
_entity_poly.pdbx_strand_id
1 'polypeptide(L)'
;MFGDDFPQFPEDQLPSVKNIFDMMEEVEGLETAIANINIPVLLWVGEEEPVLFRKGKSLAKQHGWDFFSVEGDHIGGFINTVSVLPQLMQFLSKTSHN
;
A
#
# COMPACT_ATOMS: atom_id res chain seq x y z
N MET A 1 15.45 -2.65 -8.71
CA MET A 1 16.34 -1.49 -8.92
C MET A 1 15.62 -0.28 -8.35
N PHE A 2 16.09 0.24 -7.22
CA PHE A 2 15.56 1.46 -6.62
C PHE A 2 15.94 2.64 -7.53
N GLY A 3 14.97 3.53 -7.84
CA GLY A 3 15.17 4.65 -8.75
C GLY A 3 16.01 5.77 -8.15
N ASP A 4 16.34 6.76 -8.97
CA ASP A 4 17.27 7.88 -8.66
C ASP A 4 16.81 8.81 -7.52
N ASP A 5 15.56 8.67 -7.05
CA ASP A 5 14.99 9.45 -5.93
C ASP A 5 15.13 8.78 -4.56
N PHE A 6 15.74 7.60 -4.49
CA PHE A 6 16.05 6.97 -3.21
C PHE A 6 17.22 7.71 -2.54
N PRO A 7 17.21 7.96 -1.21
CA PRO A 7 18.37 8.53 -0.53
C PRO A 7 19.60 7.69 -0.91
N GLN A 8 20.61 8.33 -1.50
CA GLN A 8 21.85 7.63 -1.83
C GLN A 8 22.53 7.27 -0.52
N PHE A 9 22.28 6.04 -0.06
CA PHE A 9 22.96 5.48 1.09
C PHE A 9 24.44 5.31 0.73
N PRO A 10 25.35 5.64 1.65
CA PRO A 10 26.77 5.30 1.50
C PRO A 10 26.95 3.84 1.07
N GLU A 11 27.90 3.56 0.17
CA GLU A 11 28.07 2.22 -0.42
C GLU A 11 28.29 1.13 0.63
N ASP A 12 28.92 1.46 1.75
CA ASP A 12 29.15 0.59 2.91
C ASP A 12 27.86 0.29 3.69
N GLN A 13 26.82 1.12 3.55
CA GLN A 13 25.52 0.97 4.21
C GLN A 13 24.49 0.24 3.34
N LEU A 14 24.69 0.16 2.02
CA LEU A 14 23.77 -0.50 1.10
C LEU A 14 23.45 -1.96 1.49
N PRO A 15 24.40 -2.81 1.94
CA PRO A 15 24.09 -4.16 2.37
C PRO A 15 23.14 -4.20 3.58
N SER A 16 23.35 -3.31 4.55
CA SER A 16 22.51 -3.21 5.75
C SER A 16 21.13 -2.66 5.44
N VAL A 17 21.05 -1.64 4.59
CA VAL A 17 19.78 -1.07 4.10
C VAL A 17 19.00 -2.13 3.34
N LYS A 18 19.65 -2.85 2.43
CA LYS A 18 19.03 -3.97 1.72
C LYS A 18 18.53 -5.03 2.71
N ASN A 19 19.35 -5.42 3.68
CA ASN A 19 18.94 -6.39 4.70
C ASN A 19 17.72 -5.90 5.52
N ILE A 20 17.65 -4.61 5.86
CA ILE A 20 16.46 -4.05 6.53
C ILE A 20 15.23 -4.14 5.64
N PHE A 21 15.35 -3.79 4.35
CA PHE A 21 14.22 -3.91 3.42
C PHE A 21 13.82 -5.36 3.13
N ASP A 22 14.79 -6.27 3.00
CA ASP A 22 14.57 -7.71 2.83
C ASP A 22 13.87 -8.28 4.09
N MET A 23 14.28 -7.86 5.29
CA MET A 23 13.62 -8.23 6.56
C MET A 23 12.24 -7.57 6.75
N MET A 24 12.01 -6.38 6.17
CA MET A 24 10.67 -5.78 6.09
C MET A 24 9.79 -6.49 5.05
N GLU A 25 10.40 -7.12 4.06
CA GLU A 25 9.72 -8.02 3.12
C GLU A 25 9.36 -9.36 3.81
N GLU A 26 10.16 -9.82 4.80
CA GLU A 26 9.85 -10.96 5.70
C GLU A 26 8.62 -10.77 6.63
N VAL A 27 7.87 -9.66 6.50
CA VAL A 27 6.44 -9.63 6.95
C VAL A 27 5.56 -10.49 6.01
N GLU A 28 6.18 -11.28 5.14
CA GLU A 28 5.63 -12.47 4.48
C GLU A 28 4.73 -13.28 5.41
N GLY A 29 3.45 -13.33 5.06
CA GLY A 29 2.40 -13.98 5.84
C GLY A 29 1.25 -13.06 6.19
N LEU A 30 1.47 -11.74 6.28
CA LEU A 30 0.37 -10.79 6.50
C LEU A 30 -0.58 -10.75 5.29
N GLU A 31 -0.02 -10.72 4.07
CA GLU A 31 -0.81 -10.80 2.83
C GLU A 31 -1.61 -12.10 2.79
N THR A 32 -0.97 -13.24 3.03
CA THR A 32 -1.62 -14.56 3.06
C THR A 32 -2.67 -14.66 4.16
N ALA A 33 -2.40 -14.11 5.35
CA ALA A 33 -3.35 -14.07 6.45
C ALA A 33 -4.58 -13.23 6.07
N ILE A 34 -4.39 -12.02 5.55
CA ILE A 34 -5.48 -11.15 5.11
C ILE A 34 -6.28 -11.80 3.98
N ALA A 35 -5.60 -12.35 2.97
CA ALA A 35 -6.24 -13.05 1.85
C ALA A 35 -7.10 -14.25 2.32
N ASN A 36 -6.68 -14.94 3.37
CA ASN A 36 -7.38 -16.11 3.90
C ASN A 36 -8.53 -15.78 4.87
N ILE A 37 -8.68 -14.53 5.33
CA ILE A 37 -9.68 -14.19 6.36
C ILE A 37 -11.10 -13.94 5.77
N ASN A 38 -11.30 -14.03 4.45
CA ASN A 38 -12.61 -13.84 3.79
C ASN A 38 -13.38 -12.60 4.28
N ILE A 39 -12.64 -11.54 4.62
CA ILE A 39 -13.19 -10.23 4.94
C ILE A 39 -13.03 -9.30 3.75
N PRO A 40 -13.96 -8.36 3.55
CA PRO A 40 -13.76 -7.28 2.59
C PRO A 40 -12.51 -6.47 2.95
N VAL A 41 -11.70 -6.14 1.94
CA VAL A 41 -10.47 -5.34 2.09
C VAL A 41 -10.52 -4.15 1.14
N LEU A 42 -10.12 -2.99 1.66
CA LEU A 42 -9.91 -1.75 0.91
C LEU A 42 -8.44 -1.35 1.03
N LEU A 43 -7.74 -1.29 -0.10
CA LEU A 43 -6.39 -0.73 -0.18
C LEU A 43 -6.44 0.70 -0.70
N TRP A 44 -5.67 1.58 -0.08
CA TRP A 44 -5.57 2.97 -0.48
C TRP A 44 -4.18 3.55 -0.23
N VAL A 45 -3.72 4.34 -1.18
CA VAL A 45 -2.36 4.88 -1.25
C VAL A 45 -2.36 6.22 -1.99
N GLY A 46 -1.36 7.06 -1.72
CA GLY A 46 -1.06 8.25 -2.53
C GLY A 46 -0.43 7.89 -3.86
N GLU A 47 -0.73 8.64 -4.93
CA GLU A 47 -0.19 8.40 -6.28
C GLU A 47 1.31 8.72 -6.40
N GLU A 48 1.81 9.61 -5.56
CA GLU A 48 3.23 10.04 -5.56
C GLU A 48 4.13 9.06 -4.79
N GLU A 49 3.59 7.94 -4.31
CA GLU A 49 4.36 6.81 -3.80
C GLU A 49 4.48 5.69 -4.86
N PRO A 50 5.36 5.82 -5.87
CA PRO A 50 5.32 4.97 -7.07
C PRO A 50 5.55 3.48 -6.79
N VAL A 51 6.23 3.13 -5.69
CA VAL A 51 6.43 1.74 -5.29
C VAL A 51 5.17 1.19 -4.62
N LEU A 52 4.62 1.89 -3.62
CA LEU A 52 3.42 1.45 -2.91
C LEU A 52 2.17 1.50 -3.79
N PHE A 53 2.06 2.52 -4.65
CA PHE A 53 1.00 2.63 -5.65
C PHE A 53 0.96 1.40 -6.56
N ARG A 54 2.10 1.04 -7.16
CA ARG A 54 2.19 -0.13 -8.06
C ARG A 54 1.96 -1.43 -7.32
N LYS A 55 2.57 -1.63 -6.15
CA LYS A 55 2.40 -2.85 -5.34
C LYS A 55 0.94 -2.99 -4.87
N GLY A 56 0.36 -1.96 -4.26
CA GLY A 56 -1.02 -1.96 -3.77
C GLY A 56 -2.04 -2.24 -4.87
N LYS A 57 -1.89 -1.60 -6.04
CA LYS A 57 -2.75 -1.86 -7.21
C LYS A 57 -2.65 -3.30 -7.71
N SER A 58 -1.45 -3.87 -7.72
CA SER A 58 -1.23 -5.27 -8.12
C SER A 58 -1.86 -6.24 -7.13
N LEU A 59 -1.67 -6.01 -5.83
CA LEU A 59 -2.21 -6.84 -4.75
C LEU A 59 -3.74 -6.84 -4.75
N ALA A 60 -4.35 -5.65 -4.86
CA ALA A 60 -5.80 -5.56 -4.91
C ALA A 60 -6.38 -6.33 -6.11
N LYS A 61 -5.73 -6.23 -7.28
CA LYS A 61 -6.12 -7.00 -8.46
C LYS A 61 -5.97 -8.51 -8.25
N GLN A 62 -4.89 -8.95 -7.61
CA GLN A 62 -4.61 -10.37 -7.36
C GLN A 62 -5.66 -11.01 -6.44
N HIS A 63 -6.12 -10.27 -5.43
CA HIS A 63 -7.01 -10.79 -4.39
C HIS A 63 -8.47 -10.33 -4.52
N GLY A 64 -8.80 -9.55 -5.55
CA GLY A 64 -10.14 -9.01 -5.77
C GLY A 64 -10.56 -7.98 -4.71
N TRP A 65 -9.61 -7.28 -4.11
CA TRP A 65 -9.88 -6.23 -3.12
C TRP A 65 -10.26 -4.91 -3.80
N ASP A 66 -10.99 -4.07 -3.09
CA ASP A 66 -11.25 -2.70 -3.55
C ASP A 66 -9.95 -1.89 -3.44
N PHE A 67 -9.67 -1.06 -4.45
CA PHE A 67 -8.49 -0.18 -4.49
C PHE A 67 -8.88 1.20 -4.99
N PHE A 68 -8.39 2.24 -4.31
CA PHE A 68 -8.41 3.59 -4.84
C PHE A 68 -7.11 4.32 -4.51
N SER A 69 -6.84 5.37 -5.27
CA SER A 69 -5.72 6.26 -5.04
C SER A 69 -6.19 7.70 -4.97
N VAL A 70 -5.38 8.54 -4.35
CA VAL A 70 -5.57 9.98 -4.32
C VAL A 70 -4.25 10.66 -4.64
N GLU A 71 -4.32 11.87 -5.18
CA GLU A 71 -3.14 12.71 -5.37
C GLU A 71 -2.41 12.96 -4.04
N GLY A 72 -1.07 12.98 -4.08
CA GLY A 72 -0.20 13.19 -2.93
C GLY A 72 0.70 11.99 -2.59
N ASP A 73 1.65 12.24 -1.68
CA ASP A 73 2.57 11.25 -1.11
C ASP A 73 1.91 10.42 0.02
N HIS A 74 2.70 9.78 0.88
CA HIS A 74 2.18 9.02 2.01
C HIS A 74 1.24 9.82 2.91
N ILE A 75 1.65 11.05 3.25
CA ILE A 75 0.90 11.91 4.15
C ILE A 75 -0.22 12.60 3.38
N GLY A 76 0.06 13.07 2.15
CA GLY A 76 -0.92 13.67 1.25
C GLY A 76 -2.08 12.72 0.96
N GLY A 77 -1.75 11.46 0.73
CA GLY A 77 -2.66 10.33 0.70
C GLY A 77 -3.59 10.37 1.89
N PHE A 78 -3.02 10.22 3.09
CA PHE A 78 -3.75 10.13 4.36
C PHE A 78 -4.64 11.34 4.69
N ILE A 79 -4.15 12.56 4.49
CA ILE A 79 -4.83 13.80 4.93
C ILE A 79 -5.85 14.33 3.92
N ASN A 80 -5.90 13.79 2.70
CA ASN A 80 -6.85 14.18 1.65
C ASN A 80 -8.27 13.64 1.93
N THR A 81 -8.82 14.00 3.09
CA THR A 81 -10.10 13.55 3.63
C THR A 81 -11.28 13.82 2.69
N VAL A 82 -11.22 14.88 1.89
CA VAL A 82 -12.27 15.23 0.91
C VAL A 82 -12.40 14.15 -0.17
N SER A 83 -11.28 13.64 -0.69
CA SER A 83 -11.28 12.57 -1.69
C SER A 83 -11.45 11.18 -1.07
N VAL A 84 -10.96 10.98 0.15
CA VAL A 84 -10.93 9.68 0.84
C VAL A 84 -12.28 9.30 1.43
N LEU A 85 -12.95 10.26 2.09
CA LEU A 85 -14.16 9.97 2.86
C LEU A 85 -15.29 9.37 2.00
N PRO A 86 -15.58 9.85 0.78
CA PRO A 86 -16.60 9.23 -0.07
C PRO A 86 -16.28 7.77 -0.43
N GLN A 87 -15.00 7.46 -0.72
CA GLN A 87 -14.56 6.12 -1.07
C GLN A 87 -14.70 5.16 0.12
N LEU A 88 -14.29 5.61 1.31
CA LEU A 88 -14.43 4.85 2.54
C LEU A 88 -15.91 4.57 2.87
N MET A 89 -16.77 5.59 2.77
CA MET A 89 -18.21 5.43 3.02
C MET A 89 -18.87 4.50 2.00
N GLN A 90 -18.46 4.56 0.73
CA GLN A 90 -18.93 3.63 -0.29
C GLN A 90 -18.49 2.19 0.00
N PHE A 91 -17.25 1.97 0.44
CA PHE A 91 -16.78 0.65 0.83
C PHE A 91 -17.55 0.11 2.05
N LEU A 92 -17.74 0.92 3.08
CA LEU A 92 -18.46 0.53 4.30
C LEU A 92 -19.95 0.22 4.03
N SER A 93 -20.59 0.90 3.08
CA SER A 93 -21.99 0.62 2.74
C SER A 93 -22.18 -0.72 2.01
N LYS A 94 -21.20 -1.15 1.19
CA LYS A 94 -21.22 -2.48 0.56
C LYS A 94 -21.05 -3.61 1.57
N THR A 95 -20.37 -3.35 2.68
CA THR A 95 -19.98 -4.37 3.67
C THR A 95 -20.96 -4.47 4.85
N SER A 96 -21.77 -3.44 5.08
CA SER A 96 -22.79 -3.40 6.15
C SER A 96 -24.06 -4.25 5.87
N HIS A 97 -24.11 -4.97 4.75
CA HIS A 97 -25.26 -5.80 4.34
C HIS A 97 -24.97 -7.31 4.31
N ASN A 98 -23.84 -7.75 4.87
CA ASN A 98 -23.53 -9.16 5.11
C ASN A 98 -23.67 -9.51 6.60
#